data_AF-A0A1G0CJW7-F1
#
_entry.id   AF-A0A1G0CJW7-F1
#
_cell.length_a   1.000
_cell.length_b   1.000
_cell.length_c   1.000
_cell.angle_alpha   90.00
_cell.angle_beta   90.00
_cell.angle_gamma   90.00
#
_symmetry.space_group_name_H-M   'P 1'
#
loop_
_entity.id
_entity.type
_entity.pdbx_description
1 polymer ?
#
loop_
_entity_poly.entity_id
_entity_poly.type
_entity_poly.pdbx_seq_one_letter_code
_entity_poly.pdbx_strand_id
1 'polypeptide(L)'
;MKAIFLVSLSLFSLNSFAQSVVDTIKTPEGTMIVYSNRTWKYLEDENFDGIMNDKLHDLIDSDSTLGFRQTWDNNVCYTSDRGNDLTKLQDTLWMCLADELHSDFVIPVPGVVTSRYGYRNGRYHNGIDLDLEIGDTVVAAWSGKVRYAKFNDGGFGNLVIIRHHNGLETFYAHLSKHLVAPDQEVNAGDPIGLGGNTGHSFGAHLHFEVRFYDAAMNPEQVIDFSKKEMKDENLLVHSSLFRPGAKPTDQYAIPDEHGESIASVQRKTESPAGRKYYKVRPGDTLSEIAVRHNTTVSRLCSLNGIRPTKTLQVGQSVRVK
;
A
#
# COMPACT_ATOMS: atom_id res chain seq x y z
N MET A 1 30.75 54.84 -6.78
CA MET A 1 31.01 53.47 -7.27
C MET A 1 29.74 52.67 -7.09
N LYS A 2 29.10 52.22 -8.18
CA LYS A 2 27.86 51.42 -8.14
C LYS A 2 28.24 49.95 -7.92
N ALA A 3 27.77 49.34 -6.84
CA ALA A 3 27.92 47.90 -6.61
C ALA A 3 26.87 47.15 -7.43
N ILE A 4 27.33 46.29 -8.34
CA ILE A 4 26.48 45.38 -9.12
C ILE A 4 26.35 44.09 -8.30
N PHE A 5 25.14 43.78 -7.83
CA PHE A 5 24.80 42.48 -7.29
C PHE A 5 24.59 41.51 -8.46
N LEU A 6 25.49 40.55 -8.60
CA LEU A 6 25.31 39.39 -9.49
C LEU A 6 24.48 38.35 -8.74
N VAL A 7 23.19 38.30 -9.06
CA VAL A 7 22.31 37.19 -8.69
C VAL A 7 22.63 36.04 -9.64
N SER A 8 23.31 35.00 -9.17
CA SER A 8 23.46 33.77 -9.94
C SER A 8 22.13 33.02 -9.93
N LEU A 9 21.40 33.14 -11.03
CA LEU A 9 20.23 32.31 -11.29
C LEU A 9 20.75 30.91 -11.66
N SER A 10 20.82 30.01 -10.68
CA SER A 10 21.14 28.60 -10.90
C SER A 10 19.95 27.94 -11.62
N LEU A 11 20.04 27.88 -12.94
CA LEU A 11 19.19 27.04 -13.79
C LEU A 11 19.49 25.57 -13.43
N PHE A 12 18.62 24.95 -12.62
CA PHE A 12 18.59 23.50 -12.49
C PHE A 12 18.12 22.92 -13.83
N SER A 13 19.06 22.48 -14.65
CA SER A 13 18.77 21.64 -15.81
C SER A 13 18.36 20.25 -15.31
N LEU A 14 17.08 19.91 -15.41
CA LEU A 14 16.59 18.54 -15.31
C LEU A 14 17.07 17.78 -16.56
N ASN A 15 18.34 17.36 -16.55
CA ASN A 15 18.80 16.33 -17.49
C ASN A 15 18.37 14.98 -16.93
N SER A 16 17.28 14.46 -17.48
CA SER A 16 17.01 13.03 -17.52
C SER A 16 18.17 12.36 -18.24
N PHE A 17 19.14 11.85 -17.49
CA PHE A 17 20.14 10.95 -18.05
C PHE A 17 19.47 9.57 -18.18
N ALA A 18 18.81 9.35 -19.31
CA ALA A 18 18.68 7.99 -19.82
C ALA A 18 20.10 7.43 -19.98
N GLN A 19 20.46 6.51 -19.10
CA GLN A 19 21.80 5.96 -19.01
C GLN A 19 22.15 5.25 -20.33
N SER A 20 23.17 5.70 -21.05
CA SER A 20 23.46 5.16 -22.38
C SER A 20 24.12 3.77 -22.27
N VAL A 21 23.50 2.78 -22.90
CA VAL A 21 24.07 1.43 -23.03
C VAL A 21 25.35 1.48 -23.86
N VAL A 22 26.42 0.89 -23.33
CA VAL A 22 27.72 0.76 -23.99
C VAL A 22 27.88 -0.60 -24.64
N ASP A 23 27.47 -1.67 -23.94
CA ASP A 23 27.67 -3.04 -24.43
C ASP A 23 26.67 -4.02 -23.80
N THR A 24 26.60 -5.23 -24.36
CA THR A 24 25.83 -6.36 -23.87
C THR A 24 26.69 -7.63 -23.87
N ILE A 25 26.92 -8.21 -22.69
CA ILE A 25 27.81 -9.36 -22.47
C ILE A 25 26.98 -10.58 -22.07
N LYS A 26 27.09 -11.67 -22.82
CA LYS A 26 26.45 -12.95 -22.43
C LYS A 26 27.29 -13.67 -21.38
N THR A 27 26.65 -14.09 -20.30
CA THR A 27 27.23 -14.85 -19.19
C THR A 27 26.39 -16.11 -18.92
N PRO A 28 26.91 -17.12 -18.19
CA PRO A 28 26.10 -18.25 -17.73
C PRO A 28 24.89 -17.86 -16.88
N GLU A 29 24.94 -16.70 -16.21
CA GLU A 29 23.90 -16.19 -15.33
C GLU A 29 22.87 -15.31 -16.07
N GLY A 30 23.10 -15.02 -17.35
CA GLY A 30 22.22 -14.21 -18.19
C GLY A 30 22.96 -13.16 -19.02
N THR A 31 22.20 -12.23 -19.60
CA THR A 31 22.75 -11.20 -20.50
C THR A 31 23.02 -9.90 -19.72
N MET A 32 24.27 -9.52 -19.50
CA MET A 32 24.63 -8.28 -18.78
C MET A 32 24.64 -7.07 -19.71
N ILE A 33 23.92 -6.00 -19.36
CA ILE A 33 24.02 -4.67 -19.98
C ILE A 33 25.06 -3.84 -19.23
N VAL A 34 26.02 -3.27 -19.97
CA VAL A 34 27.02 -2.34 -19.43
C VAL A 34 26.66 -0.93 -19.84
N TYR A 35 26.72 0.00 -18.89
CA TYR A 35 26.36 1.40 -19.08
C TYR A 35 27.58 2.34 -19.11
N SER A 36 27.43 3.53 -19.68
CA SER A 36 28.52 4.51 -19.87
C SER A 36 29.11 5.10 -18.61
N ASN A 37 28.38 5.05 -17.50
CA ASN A 37 28.86 5.42 -16.17
C ASN A 37 29.59 4.25 -15.46
N ARG A 38 29.91 3.16 -16.17
CA ARG A 38 30.61 1.97 -15.66
C ARG A 38 29.81 1.16 -14.62
N THR A 39 28.49 1.30 -14.60
CA THR A 39 27.63 0.33 -13.91
C THR A 39 27.14 -0.71 -14.91
N TRP A 40 26.55 -1.80 -14.40
CA TRP A 40 25.96 -2.86 -15.22
C TRP A 40 24.70 -3.41 -14.54
N LYS A 41 23.84 -4.08 -15.32
CA LYS A 41 22.66 -4.83 -14.82
C LYS A 41 22.49 -6.08 -15.67
N TYR A 42 21.94 -7.16 -15.11
CA TYR A 42 21.46 -8.29 -15.92
C TYR A 42 20.14 -7.91 -16.61
N LEU A 43 20.04 -8.22 -17.90
CA LEU A 43 18.84 -8.10 -18.74
C LEU A 43 17.85 -9.22 -18.41
N GLU A 44 18.39 -10.42 -18.15
CA GLU A 44 17.66 -11.63 -17.79
C GLU A 44 18.47 -12.28 -16.66
N ASP A 45 17.80 -12.61 -15.56
CA ASP A 45 18.35 -13.46 -14.50
C ASP A 45 17.66 -14.81 -14.63
N GLU A 46 18.32 -15.76 -15.30
CA GLU A 46 17.76 -17.08 -15.59
C GLU A 46 17.57 -17.94 -14.34
N ASN A 47 18.19 -17.56 -13.21
CA ASN A 47 18.10 -18.28 -11.94
C ASN A 47 17.08 -17.66 -10.97
N PHE A 48 16.41 -16.58 -11.36
CA PHE A 48 15.39 -15.96 -10.53
C PHE A 48 14.16 -16.87 -10.41
N ASP A 49 13.91 -17.38 -9.21
CA ASP A 49 12.79 -18.27 -8.90
C ASP A 49 11.44 -17.53 -8.75
N GLY A 50 11.46 -16.20 -8.82
CA GLY A 50 10.28 -15.36 -8.67
C GLY A 50 10.09 -14.77 -7.29
N ILE A 51 10.89 -15.16 -6.31
CA ILE A 51 10.73 -14.77 -4.91
C ILE A 51 11.68 -13.60 -4.65
N MET A 52 11.12 -12.46 -4.22
CA MET A 52 11.94 -11.29 -3.84
C MET A 52 12.12 -11.16 -2.32
N ASN A 53 11.37 -11.94 -1.54
CA ASN A 53 11.45 -11.95 -0.09
C ASN A 53 11.34 -13.39 0.43
N ASP A 54 12.47 -14.09 0.46
CA ASP A 54 12.53 -15.51 0.84
C ASP A 54 11.97 -15.74 2.24
N LYS A 55 12.33 -14.87 3.19
CA LYS A 55 11.87 -14.99 4.58
C LYS A 55 10.34 -14.93 4.71
N LEU A 56 9.70 -13.99 4.02
CA LEU A 56 8.25 -13.87 4.03
C LEU A 56 7.60 -15.02 3.26
N HIS A 57 8.20 -15.43 2.14
CA HIS A 57 7.71 -16.53 1.33
C HIS A 57 7.74 -17.85 2.12
N ASP A 58 8.86 -18.18 2.75
CA ASP A 58 9.03 -19.36 3.59
C ASP A 58 8.04 -19.37 4.75
N LEU A 59 7.80 -18.21 5.38
CA LEU A 59 6.83 -18.08 6.47
C LEU A 59 5.41 -18.46 6.00
N ILE A 60 5.02 -18.00 4.81
CA ILE A 60 3.69 -18.26 4.23
C ILE A 60 3.60 -19.70 3.73
N ASP A 61 4.63 -20.21 3.05
CA ASP A 61 4.65 -21.56 2.49
C ASP A 61 4.70 -22.64 3.58
N SER A 62 5.31 -22.34 4.74
CA SER A 62 5.33 -23.25 5.88
C SER A 62 3.93 -23.57 6.44
N ASP A 63 2.96 -22.66 6.27
CA ASP A 63 1.56 -22.90 6.60
C ASP A 63 0.79 -23.38 5.37
N SER A 64 0.88 -24.69 5.14
CA SER A 64 0.16 -25.39 4.06
C SER A 64 -1.36 -25.17 4.06
N THR A 65 -1.96 -24.70 5.16
CA THR A 65 -3.41 -24.43 5.23
C THR A 65 -3.82 -23.15 4.50
N LEU A 66 -2.88 -22.21 4.31
CA LEU A 66 -3.11 -20.98 3.55
C LEU A 66 -3.26 -21.29 2.06
N GLY A 67 -2.38 -22.15 1.52
CA GLY A 67 -2.39 -22.55 0.11
C GLY A 67 -2.21 -21.38 -0.85
N PHE A 68 -1.50 -20.33 -0.42
CA PHE A 68 -1.27 -19.14 -1.25
C PHE A 68 -0.26 -19.43 -2.35
N ARG A 69 -0.47 -18.80 -3.51
CA ARG A 69 0.37 -18.95 -4.69
C ARG A 69 0.89 -17.58 -5.13
N GLN A 70 2.18 -17.50 -5.43
CA GLN A 70 2.80 -16.28 -5.93
C GLN A 70 3.90 -16.62 -6.94
N THR A 71 3.50 -17.28 -8.03
CA THR A 71 4.45 -17.64 -9.09
C THR A 71 4.99 -16.41 -9.81
N TRP A 72 6.08 -16.58 -10.56
CA TRP A 72 6.57 -15.58 -11.50
C TRP A 72 6.13 -15.92 -12.91
N ASP A 73 5.28 -15.09 -13.49
CA ASP A 73 4.83 -15.23 -14.87
C ASP A 73 4.52 -13.86 -15.45
N ASN A 74 5.24 -13.51 -16.52
CA ASN A 74 5.16 -12.20 -17.14
C ASN A 74 3.97 -12.03 -18.09
N ASN A 75 3.11 -13.04 -18.20
CA ASN A 75 1.97 -13.07 -19.12
C ASN A 75 0.62 -12.96 -18.42
N VAL A 76 0.55 -13.24 -17.13
CA VAL A 76 -0.70 -13.20 -16.37
C VAL A 76 -0.77 -11.98 -15.45
N CYS A 77 -1.94 -11.36 -15.37
CA CYS A 77 -2.15 -10.20 -14.48
C CYS A 77 -2.18 -10.60 -13.00
N TYR A 78 -2.68 -11.80 -12.68
CA TYR A 78 -2.76 -12.35 -11.33
C TYR A 78 -2.17 -13.75 -11.36
N THR A 79 -1.13 -13.97 -10.56
CA THR A 79 -0.34 -15.21 -10.58
C THR A 79 -1.06 -16.39 -9.92
N SER A 80 -1.95 -16.09 -8.97
CA SER A 80 -2.84 -17.03 -8.29
C SER A 80 -4.19 -17.22 -9.00
N ASP A 81 -4.42 -16.54 -10.14
CA ASP A 81 -5.73 -16.40 -10.78
C ASP A 81 -6.81 -15.92 -9.79
N ARG A 82 -6.44 -14.97 -8.92
CA ARG A 82 -7.29 -14.45 -7.83
C ARG A 82 -7.74 -15.52 -6.83
N GLY A 83 -7.00 -16.63 -6.74
CA GLY A 83 -7.34 -17.77 -5.86
C GLY A 83 -6.84 -17.63 -4.43
N ASN A 84 -5.96 -16.66 -4.13
CA ASN A 84 -5.47 -16.45 -2.76
C ASN A 84 -6.57 -15.84 -1.88
N ASP A 85 -6.98 -16.59 -0.85
CA ASP A 85 -7.98 -16.16 0.12
C ASP A 85 -7.31 -15.67 1.41
N LEU A 86 -7.01 -14.37 1.47
CA LEU A 86 -6.32 -13.78 2.62
C LEU A 86 -7.20 -13.65 3.87
N THR A 87 -8.48 -14.05 3.81
CA THR A 87 -9.28 -14.20 5.03
C THR A 87 -8.82 -15.37 5.90
N LYS A 88 -8.05 -16.30 5.33
CA LYS A 88 -7.43 -17.44 6.02
C LYS A 88 -6.21 -17.07 6.87
N LEU A 89 -5.69 -15.86 6.76
CA LEU A 89 -4.62 -15.38 7.65
C LEU A 89 -5.14 -15.38 9.09
N GLN A 90 -4.68 -16.36 9.89
CA GLN A 90 -5.07 -16.53 11.29
C GLN A 90 -4.26 -15.63 12.23
N ASP A 91 -3.03 -15.30 11.84
CA ASP A 91 -2.11 -14.46 12.61
C ASP A 91 -1.74 -13.18 11.83
N THR A 92 -1.04 -12.28 12.53
CA THR A 92 -0.48 -11.05 11.96
C THR A 92 0.97 -11.28 11.55
N LEU A 93 1.27 -11.04 10.28
CA LEU A 93 2.64 -11.11 9.76
C LEU A 93 3.30 -9.74 9.90
N TRP A 94 4.50 -9.69 10.45
CA TRP A 94 5.31 -8.48 10.43
C TRP A 94 6.12 -8.41 9.14
N MET A 95 5.89 -7.36 8.35
CA MET A 95 6.56 -7.13 7.08
C MET A 95 7.33 -5.81 7.14
N CYS A 96 8.61 -5.88 6.83
CA CYS A 96 9.47 -4.71 6.70
C CYS A 96 9.25 -4.12 5.31
N LEU A 97 8.71 -2.90 5.23
CA LEU A 97 8.48 -2.19 3.98
C LEU A 97 9.75 -1.54 3.44
N ALA A 98 10.64 -1.12 4.35
CA ALA A 98 11.90 -0.45 4.09
C ALA A 98 12.96 -0.96 5.07
N ASP A 99 14.02 -1.58 4.56
CA ASP A 99 15.19 -2.02 5.33
C ASP A 99 16.45 -1.24 4.94
N GLU A 100 17.60 -1.54 5.56
CA GLU A 100 18.87 -0.84 5.30
C GLU A 100 19.34 -0.93 3.83
N LEU A 101 18.92 -1.95 3.08
CA LEU A 101 19.31 -2.18 1.68
C LEU A 101 18.27 -1.66 0.69
N HIS A 102 17.01 -1.57 1.10
CA HIS A 102 15.84 -1.27 0.27
C HIS A 102 14.91 -0.25 0.93
N SER A 103 15.47 0.86 1.44
CA SER A 103 14.70 1.90 2.15
C SER A 103 14.02 2.93 1.25
N ASP A 104 14.38 2.97 -0.02
CA ASP A 104 13.98 4.08 -0.89
C ASP A 104 12.50 3.99 -1.28
N PHE A 105 11.79 5.09 -1.07
CA PHE A 105 10.42 5.30 -1.51
C PHE A 105 10.30 6.61 -2.27
N VAL A 106 9.58 6.57 -3.40
CA VAL A 106 9.25 7.77 -4.18
C VAL A 106 7.76 7.73 -4.50
N ILE A 107 7.06 8.86 -4.41
CA ILE A 107 5.66 8.90 -4.83
C ILE A 107 5.55 8.65 -6.35
N PRO A 108 4.68 7.74 -6.82
CA PRO A 108 4.61 7.38 -8.25
C PRO A 108 4.35 8.55 -9.19
N VAL A 109 3.55 9.52 -8.73
CA VAL A 109 3.27 10.80 -9.38
C VAL A 109 3.05 11.88 -8.32
N PRO A 110 3.34 13.16 -8.62
CA PRO A 110 3.17 14.25 -7.66
C PRO A 110 1.72 14.69 -7.46
N GLY A 111 0.76 14.16 -8.23
CA GLY A 111 -0.65 14.55 -8.18
C GLY A 111 -1.37 14.12 -6.90
N VAL A 112 -2.57 14.67 -6.72
CA VAL A 112 -3.40 14.43 -5.53
C VAL A 112 -4.30 13.22 -5.74
N VAL A 113 -4.76 12.62 -4.63
CA VAL A 113 -5.78 11.56 -4.68
C VAL A 113 -7.10 12.17 -5.14
N THR A 114 -7.55 11.79 -6.33
CA THR A 114 -8.86 12.19 -6.88
C THR A 114 -9.95 11.21 -6.47
N SER A 115 -9.57 9.97 -6.18
CA SER A 115 -10.53 8.94 -5.82
C SER A 115 -9.91 7.82 -4.98
N ARG A 116 -10.59 7.41 -3.90
CA ARG A 116 -10.05 6.51 -2.86
C ARG A 116 -10.44 5.03 -3.03
N TYR A 117 -9.65 4.15 -2.42
CA TYR A 117 -9.94 2.73 -2.29
C TYR A 117 -11.30 2.46 -1.64
N GLY A 118 -12.02 1.44 -2.09
CA GLY A 118 -13.31 1.03 -1.54
C GLY A 118 -14.50 1.19 -2.49
N TYR A 119 -15.72 1.11 -1.96
CA TYR A 119 -16.95 1.16 -2.75
C TYR A 119 -17.27 2.57 -3.28
N ARG A 120 -17.60 2.65 -4.57
CA ARG A 120 -18.06 3.84 -5.27
C ARG A 120 -19.27 3.49 -6.14
N ASN A 121 -20.43 4.07 -5.85
CA ASN A 121 -21.67 3.85 -6.62
C ASN A 121 -21.98 2.35 -6.87
N GLY A 122 -21.74 1.50 -5.86
CA GLY A 122 -21.95 0.04 -5.95
C GLY A 122 -20.84 -0.76 -6.63
N ARG A 123 -19.84 -0.12 -7.25
CA ARG A 123 -18.62 -0.78 -7.77
C ARG A 123 -17.49 -0.69 -6.77
N TYR A 124 -16.74 -1.78 -6.63
CA TYR A 124 -15.59 -1.81 -5.74
C TYR A 124 -14.32 -1.31 -6.46
N HIS A 125 -13.58 -0.39 -5.83
CA HIS A 125 -12.32 0.15 -6.33
C HIS A 125 -11.13 -0.42 -5.55
N ASN A 126 -10.28 -1.18 -6.25
CA ASN A 126 -9.17 -1.95 -5.66
C ASN A 126 -7.88 -1.12 -5.43
N GLY A 127 -7.86 0.14 -5.85
CA GLY A 127 -6.70 1.01 -5.72
C GLY A 127 -7.05 2.44 -5.30
N ILE A 128 -6.19 3.38 -5.68
CA ILE A 128 -6.40 4.81 -5.59
C ILE A 128 -6.18 5.43 -6.97
N ASP A 129 -6.90 6.49 -7.27
CA ASP A 129 -6.70 7.28 -8.48
C ASP A 129 -5.97 8.56 -8.11
N LEU A 130 -4.84 8.80 -8.78
CA LEU A 130 -4.00 9.98 -8.62
C LEU A 130 -4.10 10.86 -9.85
N ASP A 131 -4.26 12.16 -9.62
CA ASP A 131 -4.28 13.16 -10.67
C ASP A 131 -2.97 13.13 -11.47
N LEU A 132 -3.07 13.17 -12.79
CA LEU A 132 -1.95 13.38 -13.71
C LEU A 132 -2.47 13.82 -15.08
N GLU A 133 -1.57 14.36 -15.89
CA GLU A 133 -1.83 14.61 -17.30
C GLU A 133 -1.27 13.49 -18.19
N ILE A 134 -1.86 13.33 -19.37
CA ILE A 134 -1.34 12.37 -20.36
C ILE A 134 0.08 12.79 -20.73
N GLY A 135 1.04 11.87 -20.58
CA GLY A 135 2.45 12.12 -20.86
C GLY A 135 3.28 12.45 -19.62
N ASP A 136 2.67 12.69 -18.45
CA ASP A 136 3.41 12.84 -17.20
C ASP A 136 4.22 11.58 -16.89
N THR A 137 5.43 11.74 -16.35
CA THR A 137 6.25 10.58 -16.00
C THR A 137 5.70 9.89 -14.76
N VAL A 138 5.45 8.59 -14.86
CA VAL A 138 5.13 7.71 -13.73
C VAL A 138 6.39 6.94 -13.34
N VAL A 139 6.70 6.93 -12.06
CA VAL A 139 7.90 6.27 -11.51
C VAL A 139 7.56 5.09 -10.60
N ALA A 140 8.52 4.18 -10.41
CA ALA A 140 8.40 3.08 -9.45
C ALA A 140 8.34 3.62 -8.01
N ALA A 141 7.35 3.17 -7.22
CA ALA A 141 7.23 3.60 -5.82
C ALA A 141 8.33 3.05 -4.91
N TRP A 142 8.70 1.79 -5.12
CA TRP A 142 9.78 1.08 -4.45
C TRP A 142 10.65 0.36 -5.47
N SER A 143 11.89 0.06 -5.10
CA SER A 143 12.77 -0.80 -5.89
C SER A 143 12.20 -2.22 -6.01
N GLY A 144 12.50 -2.88 -7.12
CA GLY A 144 12.01 -4.23 -7.38
C GLY A 144 12.21 -4.68 -8.82
N LYS A 145 11.48 -5.71 -9.21
CA LYS A 145 11.55 -6.30 -10.56
C LYS A 145 10.19 -6.25 -11.24
N VAL A 146 10.17 -5.80 -12.49
CA VAL A 146 8.96 -5.66 -13.29
C VAL A 146 8.45 -7.05 -13.65
N ARG A 147 7.31 -7.43 -13.08
CA ARG A 147 6.65 -8.71 -13.39
C ARG A 147 5.78 -8.62 -14.64
N TYR A 148 5.16 -7.47 -14.90
CA TYR A 148 4.22 -7.33 -16.01
C TYR A 148 4.34 -5.94 -16.61
N ALA A 149 4.43 -5.83 -17.93
CA ALA A 149 4.43 -4.56 -18.65
C ALA A 149 3.75 -4.75 -20.02
N LYS A 150 2.41 -4.79 -20.02
CA LYS A 150 1.61 -5.10 -21.22
C LYS A 150 0.29 -4.32 -21.21
N PHE A 151 -0.43 -4.34 -22.34
CA PHE A 151 -1.83 -3.94 -22.37
C PHE A 151 -2.70 -5.03 -21.74
N ASN A 152 -3.63 -4.62 -20.89
CA ASN A 152 -4.54 -5.49 -20.15
C ASN A 152 -6.01 -5.15 -20.48
N ASP A 153 -6.70 -6.12 -21.08
CA ASP A 153 -8.11 -5.99 -21.48
C ASP A 153 -9.11 -6.11 -20.30
N GLY A 154 -8.63 -6.44 -19.11
CA GLY A 154 -9.44 -6.54 -17.88
C GLY A 154 -9.86 -5.20 -17.29
N GLY A 155 -9.52 -4.10 -17.95
CA GLY A 155 -9.89 -2.74 -17.58
C GLY A 155 -8.71 -1.84 -17.22
N PHE A 156 -7.52 -2.39 -16.94
CA PHE A 156 -6.35 -1.57 -16.58
C PHE A 156 -5.73 -0.83 -17.79
N GLY A 157 -5.93 -1.28 -19.03
CA GLY A 157 -5.24 -0.71 -20.18
C GLY A 157 -3.74 -1.03 -20.12
N ASN A 158 -2.87 -0.09 -20.49
CA ASN A 158 -1.43 -0.29 -20.29
C ASN A 158 -1.12 -0.35 -18.80
N LEU A 159 -0.63 -1.51 -18.37
CA LEU A 159 -0.37 -1.84 -17.00
C LEU A 159 1.10 -2.21 -16.81
N VAL A 160 1.72 -1.64 -15.78
CA VAL A 160 2.98 -2.11 -15.20
C VAL A 160 2.70 -2.71 -13.83
N ILE A 161 3.27 -3.88 -13.54
CA ILE A 161 3.27 -4.50 -12.21
C ILE A 161 4.71 -4.72 -11.79
N ILE A 162 5.07 -4.24 -10.60
CA ILE A 162 6.40 -4.41 -10.01
C ILE A 162 6.24 -5.23 -8.73
N ARG A 163 7.04 -6.30 -8.60
CA ARG A 163 7.21 -7.01 -7.32
C ARG A 163 8.41 -6.40 -6.61
N HIS A 164 8.29 -6.22 -5.30
CA HIS A 164 9.29 -5.53 -4.48
C HIS A 164 9.97 -6.49 -3.49
N HIS A 165 11.13 -6.09 -2.99
CA HIS A 165 11.90 -6.84 -1.99
C HIS A 165 11.17 -7.01 -0.65
N ASN A 166 10.17 -6.17 -0.35
CA ASN A 166 9.30 -6.35 0.81
C ASN A 166 8.18 -7.37 0.59
N GLY A 167 8.08 -7.97 -0.61
CA GLY A 167 7.07 -8.98 -0.96
C GLY A 167 5.74 -8.41 -1.47
N LEU A 168 5.55 -7.08 -1.47
CA LEU A 168 4.41 -6.44 -2.09
C LEU A 168 4.53 -6.38 -3.61
N GLU A 169 3.39 -6.27 -4.29
CA GLU A 169 3.31 -5.83 -5.67
C GLU A 169 2.61 -4.47 -5.77
N THR A 170 3.09 -3.62 -6.68
CA THR A 170 2.40 -2.37 -7.04
C THR A 170 1.96 -2.41 -8.49
N PHE A 171 0.74 -1.91 -8.75
CA PHE A 171 0.12 -1.86 -10.07
C PHE A 171 0.01 -0.41 -10.50
N TYR A 172 0.43 -0.12 -11.74
CA TYR A 172 0.40 1.21 -12.36
C TYR A 172 -0.36 1.12 -13.67
N ALA A 173 -1.62 1.54 -13.66
CA ALA A 173 -2.56 1.34 -14.76
C ALA A 173 -2.93 2.63 -15.50
N HIS A 174 -3.69 2.45 -16.58
CA HIS A 174 -4.17 3.50 -17.49
C HIS A 174 -3.06 4.27 -18.22
N LEU A 175 -1.83 3.75 -18.22
CA LEU A 175 -0.67 4.41 -18.82
C LEU A 175 -0.89 4.65 -20.32
N SER A 176 -0.25 5.68 -20.89
CA SER A 176 -0.21 5.89 -22.34
C SER A 176 0.90 5.10 -23.01
N LYS A 177 2.00 4.84 -22.27
CA LYS A 177 3.20 4.17 -22.77
C LYS A 177 3.95 3.47 -21.65
N HIS A 178 4.49 2.28 -21.92
CA HIS A 178 5.47 1.60 -21.07
C HIS A 178 6.88 2.12 -21.35
N LEU A 179 7.67 2.36 -20.30
CA LEU A 179 9.10 2.71 -20.40
C LEU A 179 10.01 1.59 -19.89
N VAL A 180 9.41 0.48 -19.46
CA VAL A 180 10.09 -0.71 -18.94
C VAL A 180 9.55 -1.97 -19.61
N ALA A 181 10.31 -3.06 -19.51
CA ALA A 181 9.94 -4.39 -19.97
C ALA A 181 9.83 -5.36 -18.78
N PRO A 182 9.13 -6.50 -18.92
CA PRO A 182 9.17 -7.56 -17.92
C PRO A 182 10.61 -8.03 -17.64
N ASP A 183 10.82 -8.57 -16.44
CA ASP A 183 12.11 -8.98 -15.85
C ASP A 183 13.12 -7.85 -15.60
N GLN A 184 12.82 -6.62 -16.00
CA GLN A 184 13.68 -5.46 -15.71
C GLN A 184 13.70 -5.13 -14.22
N GLU A 185 14.90 -4.99 -13.64
CA GLU A 185 15.10 -4.41 -12.32
C GLU A 185 15.03 -2.87 -12.36
N VAL A 186 14.23 -2.31 -11.46
CA VAL A 186 14.00 -0.88 -11.31
C VAL A 186 14.26 -0.44 -9.87
N ASN A 187 14.84 0.73 -9.72
CA ASN A 187 14.98 1.39 -8.43
C ASN A 187 13.75 2.27 -8.16
N ALA A 188 13.48 2.57 -6.89
CA ALA A 188 12.51 3.59 -6.52
C ALA A 188 12.83 4.92 -7.25
N GLY A 189 11.82 5.53 -7.88
CA GLY A 189 11.99 6.75 -8.67
C GLY A 189 12.40 6.54 -10.14
N ASP A 190 12.73 5.32 -10.57
CA ASP A 190 12.99 5.06 -11.99
C ASP A 190 11.70 5.27 -12.81
N PRO A 191 11.76 5.95 -13.98
CA PRO A 191 10.62 6.07 -14.89
C PRO A 191 10.16 4.70 -15.42
N ILE A 192 8.87 4.39 -15.24
CA ILE A 192 8.28 3.10 -15.65
C ILE A 192 7.25 3.24 -16.76
N GLY A 193 6.69 4.43 -16.92
CA GLY A 193 5.63 4.67 -17.89
C GLY A 193 5.28 6.15 -17.98
N LEU A 194 4.36 6.44 -18.90
CA LEU A 194 3.77 7.77 -19.03
C LEU A 194 2.29 7.72 -18.67
N GLY A 195 1.82 8.73 -17.96
CA GLY A 195 0.42 8.95 -17.60
C GLY A 195 -0.48 8.90 -18.83
N GLY A 196 -1.71 8.42 -18.66
CA GLY A 196 -2.60 8.16 -19.78
C GLY A 196 -4.06 8.06 -19.40
N ASN A 197 -4.83 7.49 -20.32
CA ASN A 197 -6.26 7.25 -20.19
C ASN A 197 -6.67 5.96 -20.94
N THR A 198 -5.84 4.92 -20.86
CA THR A 198 -6.09 3.65 -21.58
C THR A 198 -6.93 2.68 -20.75
N GLY A 199 -7.57 1.70 -21.39
CA GLY A 199 -8.44 0.74 -20.70
C GLY A 199 -9.79 1.35 -20.29
N HIS A 200 -10.33 0.92 -19.16
CA HIS A 200 -11.60 1.41 -18.63
C HIS A 200 -11.36 2.63 -17.72
N SER A 201 -11.08 3.77 -18.35
CA SER A 201 -10.82 5.05 -17.69
C SER A 201 -11.65 6.17 -18.33
N PHE A 202 -12.18 7.09 -17.52
CA PHE A 202 -13.04 8.19 -17.97
C PHE A 202 -12.32 9.54 -18.09
N GLY A 203 -11.05 9.60 -17.72
CA GLY A 203 -10.22 10.80 -17.71
C GLY A 203 -8.78 10.46 -17.36
N ALA A 204 -7.83 11.35 -17.67
CA ALA A 204 -6.43 11.10 -17.36
C ALA A 204 -6.21 10.99 -15.84
N HIS A 205 -5.61 9.88 -15.41
CA HIS A 205 -5.19 9.63 -14.03
C HIS A 205 -4.25 8.41 -13.98
N LEU A 206 -3.53 8.23 -12.88
CA LEU A 206 -2.89 6.97 -12.54
C LEU A 206 -3.81 6.19 -11.62
N HIS A 207 -4.23 5.01 -12.04
CA HIS A 207 -4.81 4.04 -11.13
C HIS A 207 -3.68 3.21 -10.50
N PHE A 208 -3.52 3.35 -9.19
CA PHE A 208 -2.44 2.76 -8.41
C PHE A 208 -3.00 1.75 -7.38
N GLU A 209 -2.51 0.52 -7.41
CA GLU A 209 -2.85 -0.49 -6.39
C GLU A 209 -1.59 -0.95 -5.65
N VAL A 210 -1.77 -1.32 -4.38
CA VAL A 210 -0.78 -2.07 -3.60
C VAL A 210 -1.40 -3.41 -3.25
N ARG A 211 -0.71 -4.51 -3.56
CA ARG A 211 -1.22 -5.87 -3.38
C ARG A 211 -0.22 -6.72 -2.61
N PHE A 212 -0.75 -7.63 -1.80
CA PHE A 212 0.00 -8.68 -1.12
C PHE A 212 -0.56 -10.03 -1.58
N TYR A 213 0.28 -10.89 -2.17
CA TYR A 213 -0.15 -12.19 -2.71
C TYR A 213 -1.42 -12.09 -3.56
N ASP A 214 -1.41 -11.24 -4.59
CA ASP A 214 -2.54 -10.90 -5.44
C ASP A 214 -3.76 -10.27 -4.76
N ALA A 215 -3.81 -10.03 -3.45
CA ALA A 215 -4.94 -9.34 -2.81
C ALA A 215 -4.65 -7.85 -2.68
N ALA A 216 -5.55 -7.01 -3.20
CA ALA A 216 -5.45 -5.57 -3.03
C ALA A 216 -5.72 -5.17 -1.59
N MET A 217 -4.92 -4.21 -1.12
CA MET A 217 -5.18 -3.47 0.11
C MET A 217 -5.25 -1.98 -0.21
N ASN A 218 -5.82 -1.22 0.72
CA ASN A 218 -5.85 0.23 0.59
C ASN A 218 -4.41 0.79 0.56
N PRO A 219 -3.96 1.48 -0.51
CA PRO A 219 -2.62 2.06 -0.58
C PRO A 219 -2.30 3.03 0.57
N GLU A 220 -3.32 3.65 1.16
CA GLU A 220 -3.16 4.56 2.31
C GLU A 220 -2.81 3.85 3.64
N GLN A 221 -2.77 2.52 3.65
CA GLN A 221 -2.19 1.75 4.76
C GLN A 221 -0.69 1.97 4.85
N VAL A 222 -0.02 2.14 3.71
CA VAL A 222 1.45 2.19 3.61
C VAL A 222 1.98 3.56 3.15
N ILE A 223 1.17 4.37 2.45
CA ILE A 223 1.58 5.67 1.90
C ILE A 223 0.71 6.81 2.47
N ASP A 224 1.34 7.90 2.91
CA ASP A 224 0.68 9.19 3.14
C ASP A 224 0.75 10.01 1.85
N PHE A 225 -0.29 9.94 1.03
CA PHE A 225 -0.35 10.65 -0.24
C PHE A 225 -0.38 12.18 -0.09
N SER A 226 -0.74 12.71 1.09
CA SER A 226 -0.73 14.15 1.32
C SER A 226 0.69 14.69 1.52
N LYS A 227 1.52 13.90 2.21
CA LYS A 227 2.92 14.21 2.47
C LYS A 227 3.88 13.62 1.44
N LYS A 228 3.40 12.70 0.61
CA LYS A 228 4.18 11.98 -0.41
C LYS A 228 5.30 11.13 0.19
N GLU A 229 5.03 10.54 1.35
CA GLU A 229 5.98 9.72 2.11
C GLU A 229 5.34 8.37 2.49
N MET A 230 6.19 7.38 2.77
CA MET A 230 5.76 6.13 3.40
C MET A 230 5.38 6.40 4.86
N LYS A 231 4.31 5.75 5.36
CA LYS A 231 3.76 6.03 6.70
C LYS A 231 4.60 5.47 7.83
N ASP A 232 5.17 4.29 7.62
CA ASP A 232 5.98 3.55 8.58
C ASP A 232 6.88 2.61 7.78
N GLU A 233 8.07 2.30 8.30
CA GLU A 233 8.98 1.29 7.74
C GLU A 233 8.43 -0.14 7.89
N ASN A 234 7.38 -0.31 8.69
CA ASN A 234 6.82 -1.60 9.05
C ASN A 234 5.31 -1.67 8.76
N LEU A 235 4.87 -2.80 8.21
CA LEU A 235 3.47 -3.14 8.06
C LEU A 235 3.15 -4.42 8.84
N LEU A 236 2.05 -4.37 9.58
CA LEU A 236 1.47 -5.54 10.24
C LEU A 236 0.35 -6.08 9.36
N VAL A 237 0.64 -7.14 8.62
CA VAL A 237 -0.26 -7.75 7.65
C VAL A 237 -1.22 -8.71 8.34
N HIS A 238 -2.51 -8.40 8.28
CA HIS A 238 -3.57 -9.23 8.85
C HIS A 238 -4.80 -9.26 7.93
N SER A 239 -5.66 -10.27 8.09
CA SER A 239 -6.80 -10.53 7.20
C SER A 239 -7.73 -9.33 6.96
N SER A 240 -7.89 -8.43 7.93
CA SER A 240 -8.79 -7.28 7.76
C SER A 240 -8.29 -6.18 6.82
N LEU A 241 -7.00 -6.14 6.46
CA LEU A 241 -6.47 -5.22 5.45
C LEU A 241 -7.11 -5.46 4.07
N PHE A 242 -7.56 -6.69 3.83
CA PHE A 242 -8.08 -7.16 2.55
C PHE A 242 -9.60 -7.18 2.49
N ARG A 243 -10.28 -6.61 3.50
CA ARG A 243 -11.74 -6.46 3.49
C ARG A 243 -12.15 -5.37 2.50
N PRO A 244 -13.27 -5.56 1.78
CA PRO A 244 -13.82 -4.51 0.96
C PRO A 244 -14.05 -3.19 1.73
N GLY A 245 -13.31 -2.14 1.38
CA GLY A 245 -13.44 -0.80 1.95
C GLY A 245 -12.61 -0.57 3.22
N ALA A 246 -11.67 -1.44 3.55
CA ALA A 246 -10.76 -1.28 4.68
C ALA A 246 -10.06 0.09 4.66
N LYS A 247 -10.10 0.80 5.80
CA LYS A 247 -9.50 2.12 5.99
C LYS A 247 -8.29 2.04 6.92
N PRO A 248 -7.32 2.98 6.82
CA PRO A 248 -6.21 3.04 7.77
C PRO A 248 -6.64 3.27 9.21
N THR A 249 -7.83 3.82 9.43
CA THR A 249 -8.45 3.99 10.75
C THR A 249 -8.98 2.69 11.35
N ASP A 250 -9.12 1.64 10.54
CA ASP A 250 -9.59 0.33 10.98
C ASP A 250 -8.42 -0.45 11.60
N GLN A 251 -7.78 0.11 12.64
CA GLN A 251 -6.62 -0.51 13.28
C GLN A 251 -7.01 -1.80 13.99
N TYR A 252 -6.28 -2.88 13.70
CA TYR A 252 -6.20 -4.04 14.57
C TYR A 252 -5.30 -3.75 15.77
N ALA A 253 -5.79 -4.16 16.91
CA ALA A 253 -5.13 -4.05 18.19
C ALA A 253 -4.21 -5.28 18.34
N ILE A 254 -2.88 -5.12 18.16
CA ILE A 254 -1.90 -6.23 18.22
C ILE A 254 -1.76 -6.75 19.65
N PRO A 255 -2.30 -7.92 20.04
CA PRO A 255 -2.19 -8.39 21.42
C PRO A 255 -0.70 -8.63 21.77
N ASP A 256 -0.25 -8.13 22.92
CA ASP A 256 1.05 -8.44 23.51
C ASP A 256 1.09 -9.89 24.01
N GLU A 257 2.23 -10.36 24.51
CA GLU A 257 2.41 -11.71 25.09
C GLU A 257 1.47 -11.99 26.31
N HIS A 258 0.64 -11.03 26.70
CA HIS A 258 -0.41 -11.13 27.72
C HIS A 258 -1.82 -10.80 27.20
N GLY A 259 -2.00 -10.55 25.90
CA GLY A 259 -3.29 -10.28 25.24
C GLY A 259 -3.74 -8.81 25.17
N GLU A 260 -2.88 -7.82 25.40
CA GLU A 260 -3.19 -6.38 25.30
C GLU A 260 -2.57 -5.68 24.07
N SER A 261 -3.32 -4.79 23.42
CA SER A 261 -2.96 -4.27 22.11
C SER A 261 -1.82 -3.21 22.06
N ILE A 262 -0.81 -3.37 21.18
CA ILE A 262 0.33 -2.43 20.92
C ILE A 262 -0.12 -1.04 20.38
N ALA A 263 -1.39 -0.86 20.00
CA ALA A 263 -1.96 0.46 19.73
C ALA A 263 -1.90 1.43 20.95
N SER A 264 -1.43 0.97 22.10
CA SER A 264 -1.20 1.74 23.33
C SER A 264 0.20 2.36 23.47
N VAL A 265 1.17 2.07 22.60
CA VAL A 265 2.58 2.51 22.82
C VAL A 265 2.84 3.97 22.41
N GLN A 266 2.04 4.57 21.52
CA GLN A 266 2.15 6.03 21.22
C GLN A 266 1.14 6.91 21.95
N ARG A 267 0.42 6.40 22.95
CA ARG A 267 -0.38 7.21 23.87
C ARG A 267 -0.09 6.88 25.33
N LYS A 268 1.15 7.17 25.74
CA LYS A 268 1.48 7.38 27.16
C LYS A 268 2.04 8.80 27.37
N THR A 269 1.13 9.76 27.32
CA THR A 269 1.06 10.77 28.37
C THR A 269 -0.41 10.88 28.77
N GLU A 270 -0.85 9.98 29.66
CA GLU A 270 -1.79 10.26 30.74
C GLU A 270 -2.23 8.94 31.39
N SER A 271 -2.01 8.85 32.70
CA SER A 271 -2.34 7.73 33.58
C SER A 271 -3.80 7.28 33.47
N PRO A 272 -4.14 6.00 33.80
CA PRO A 272 -5.47 5.46 33.57
C PRO A 272 -6.52 6.15 34.45
N ALA A 273 -7.49 6.81 33.81
CA ALA A 273 -8.69 7.29 34.47
C ALA A 273 -9.55 6.08 34.89
N GLY A 274 -9.84 5.98 36.19
CA GLY A 274 -10.68 4.93 36.77
C GLY A 274 -12.06 4.79 36.10
N ARG A 275 -12.65 3.61 36.27
CA ARG A 275 -13.97 3.24 35.72
C ARG A 275 -14.99 4.34 36.01
N LYS A 276 -15.63 4.90 34.97
CA LYS A 276 -16.57 6.01 35.11
C LYS A 276 -17.99 5.52 34.83
N TYR A 277 -18.90 5.85 35.74
CA TYR A 277 -20.32 5.50 35.65
C TYR A 277 -21.16 6.76 35.42
N TYR A 278 -22.24 6.62 34.67
CA TYR A 278 -23.26 7.63 34.41
C TYR A 278 -24.61 7.15 34.94
N LYS A 279 -25.35 8.02 35.62
CA LYS A 279 -26.68 7.71 36.15
C LYS A 279 -27.74 8.20 35.16
N VAL A 280 -28.53 7.28 34.61
CA VAL A 280 -29.57 7.54 33.60
C VAL A 280 -30.61 8.52 34.14
N ARG A 281 -30.94 9.56 33.35
CA ARG A 281 -31.94 10.58 33.66
C ARG A 281 -33.20 10.38 32.81
N PRO A 282 -34.36 10.95 33.20
CA PRO A 282 -35.56 10.93 32.37
C PRO A 282 -35.28 11.50 30.97
N GLY A 283 -35.58 10.72 29.94
CA GLY A 283 -35.38 11.11 28.54
C GLY A 283 -34.04 10.70 27.91
N ASP A 284 -33.07 10.14 28.66
CA ASP A 284 -31.80 9.70 28.07
C ASP A 284 -31.97 8.44 27.19
N THR A 285 -31.28 8.43 26.05
CA THR A 285 -31.12 7.23 25.20
C THR A 285 -29.69 6.67 25.25
N LEU A 286 -29.51 5.38 24.90
CA LEU A 286 -28.19 4.75 24.80
C LEU A 286 -27.27 5.51 23.82
N SER A 287 -27.82 6.00 22.71
CA SER A 287 -27.09 6.75 21.69
C SER A 287 -26.60 8.09 22.22
N GLU A 288 -27.45 8.86 22.91
CA GLU A 288 -27.06 10.15 23.47
C GLU A 288 -26.07 10.01 24.63
N ILE A 289 -26.23 8.99 25.48
CA ILE A 289 -25.25 8.68 26.54
C ILE A 289 -23.92 8.29 25.91
N ALA A 290 -23.93 7.48 24.84
CA ALA A 290 -22.72 7.07 24.15
C ALA A 290 -21.97 8.28 23.57
N VAL A 291 -22.67 9.16 22.84
CA VAL A 291 -22.09 10.40 22.28
C VAL A 291 -21.57 11.32 23.39
N ARG A 292 -22.37 11.56 24.45
CA ARG A 292 -22.00 12.43 25.58
C ARG A 292 -20.73 11.97 26.30
N HIS A 293 -20.48 10.67 26.31
CA HIS A 293 -19.31 10.08 26.96
C HIS A 293 -18.22 9.63 25.99
N ASN A 294 -18.31 10.05 24.72
CA ASN A 294 -17.37 9.77 23.65
C ASN A 294 -17.09 8.25 23.51
N THR A 295 -18.16 7.47 23.51
CA THR A 295 -18.16 6.00 23.33
C THR A 295 -19.23 5.63 22.30
N THR A 296 -19.34 4.35 21.94
CA THR A 296 -20.38 3.88 21.01
C THR A 296 -21.48 3.14 21.75
N VAL A 297 -22.68 3.06 21.17
CA VAL A 297 -23.79 2.25 21.74
C VAL A 297 -23.34 0.81 21.95
N SER A 298 -22.61 0.25 20.98
CA SER A 298 -22.05 -1.11 21.08
C SER A 298 -21.08 -1.26 22.27
N ARG A 299 -20.19 -0.29 22.47
CA ARG A 299 -19.24 -0.29 23.60
C ARG A 299 -19.96 -0.09 24.94
N LEU A 300 -20.92 0.83 25.00
CA LEU A 300 -21.76 1.07 26.17
C LEU A 300 -22.56 -0.19 26.54
N CYS A 301 -23.09 -0.89 25.55
CA CYS A 301 -23.78 -2.17 25.68
C CYS A 301 -22.87 -3.27 26.23
N SER A 302 -21.68 -3.40 25.65
CA SER A 302 -20.66 -4.36 26.08
C SER A 302 -20.20 -4.12 27.54
N LEU A 303 -19.94 -2.86 27.92
CA LEU A 303 -19.51 -2.50 29.27
C LEU A 303 -20.52 -2.82 30.38
N ASN A 304 -21.80 -2.94 30.01
CA ASN A 304 -22.90 -3.13 30.93
C ASN A 304 -23.64 -4.45 30.73
N GLY A 305 -23.20 -5.30 29.79
CA GLY A 305 -23.88 -6.55 29.45
C GLY A 305 -25.32 -6.36 28.99
N ILE A 306 -25.62 -5.28 28.28
CA ILE A 306 -26.98 -4.94 27.82
C ILE A 306 -27.08 -4.96 26.30
N ARG A 307 -28.25 -5.35 25.78
CA ARG A 307 -28.53 -5.32 24.34
C ARG A 307 -28.88 -3.90 23.87
N PRO A 308 -28.62 -3.51 22.61
CA PRO A 308 -28.94 -2.18 22.09
C PRO A 308 -30.43 -1.81 22.13
N THR A 309 -31.31 -2.82 22.19
CA THR A 309 -32.77 -2.66 22.29
C THR A 309 -33.27 -2.58 23.74
N LYS A 310 -32.39 -2.65 24.74
CA LYS A 310 -32.79 -2.62 26.14
C LYS A 310 -33.20 -1.21 26.56
N THR A 311 -34.43 -1.07 27.04
CA THR A 311 -34.91 0.17 27.66
C THR A 311 -34.14 0.46 28.94
N LEU A 312 -33.59 1.67 29.04
CA LEU A 312 -32.89 2.13 30.23
C LEU A 312 -33.88 2.58 31.30
N GLN A 313 -33.61 2.22 32.56
CA GLN A 313 -34.42 2.68 33.68
C GLN A 313 -33.82 3.96 34.27
N VAL A 314 -34.68 4.95 34.54
CA VAL A 314 -34.25 6.19 35.21
C VAL A 314 -33.61 5.84 36.55
N GLY A 315 -32.41 6.39 36.79
CA GLY A 315 -31.62 6.13 37.99
C GLY A 315 -30.65 4.96 37.89
N GLN A 316 -30.70 4.17 36.81
CA GLN A 316 -29.75 3.09 36.54
C GLN A 316 -28.33 3.64 36.34
N SER A 317 -27.33 3.02 36.97
CA SER A 317 -25.93 3.34 36.72
C SER A 317 -25.41 2.54 35.53
N VAL A 318 -24.94 3.23 34.51
CA VAL A 318 -24.38 2.67 33.27
C VAL A 318 -22.91 3.05 33.21
N ARG A 319 -22.04 2.06 33.10
CA ARG A 319 -20.61 2.27 32.91
C ARG A 319 -20.33 2.87 31.54
N VAL A 320 -19.65 4.00 31.51
CA VAL A 320 -19.37 4.78 30.29
C VAL A 320 -17.90 4.80 29.91
N LYS A 321 -16.98 4.48 30.84
CA LYS A 321 -15.54 4.23 30.60
C LYS A 321 -15.05 3.10 31.52
#